data_AF-A0A914ZSL5-F1
#
_entry.id   AF-A0A914ZSL5-F1
#
_cell.length_a   1.000
_cell.length_b   1.000
_cell.length_c   1.000
_cell.angle_alpha   90.00
_cell.angle_beta   90.00
_cell.angle_gamma   90.00
#
_symmetry.space_group_name_H-M   'P 1'
#
loop_
_entity.id
_entity.type
_entity.pdbx_description
1 polymer ?
#
loop_
_entity_poly.entity_id
_entity_poly.type
_entity_poly.pdbx_seq_one_letter_code
_entity_poly.pdbx_strand_id
1 'polypeptide(L)'
;DNGEENKGNSKGRIDELITFNRYVLFLCFTYELVIIAQVGNLASMIFICASPDIIGCGETIFPNNISRQEACKLYESVLLPANNDSCKAMTNYQFRSVNVEWALFCDKEHGVKNTISYQMLGVMIGALIFGQLSDLFGRKTVGLCCIVGTIVTGSMSALAHNLFSFTLLRFTVGIFVGGNSTVMYVYVIENVPTNARFAVKTLVTWSPNFIILSLIAYLSGEWRTLLLAMNLLASPSLICFLFLYESPYWLLDKGRTNEAQNVLKKTSIWGITTKRYENSEELLEACIQQEQQRRNAKSKRYYFYHLFSSWKLFQYNLIISFSCFSVGAISYGLMFNLEKISGSLYINAAILGLFRYALNMLIAVADHFFKCIGRKILCSNINLRYVRSRCLLLE
;
A
#
# COMPACT_ATOMS: atom_id res chain seq x y z
N ASP A 1 -32.85 18.31 30.00
CA ASP A 1 -33.43 18.66 28.69
C ASP A 1 -32.49 19.10 27.57
N ASN A 2 -31.18 19.30 27.77
CA ASN A 2 -30.27 19.66 26.66
C ASN A 2 -29.76 18.45 25.82
N GLY A 3 -30.53 17.37 25.75
CA GLY A 3 -30.12 16.09 25.14
C GLY A 3 -30.64 15.85 23.71
N GLU A 4 -31.63 16.61 23.25
CA GLU A 4 -32.33 16.31 21.99
C GLU A 4 -31.94 17.23 20.81
N GLU A 5 -31.36 18.41 21.04
CA GLU A 5 -30.99 19.34 19.95
C GLU A 5 -29.84 18.82 19.04
N ASN A 6 -29.02 17.87 19.49
CA ASN A 6 -27.91 17.35 18.67
C ASN A 6 -28.29 16.17 17.75
N LYS A 7 -29.52 15.66 17.81
CA LYS A 7 -30.01 14.64 16.85
C LYS A 7 -30.66 15.24 15.61
N GLY A 8 -30.97 16.54 15.62
CA GLY A 8 -31.58 17.24 14.47
C GLY A 8 -30.59 17.62 13.35
N ASN A 9 -29.29 17.69 13.64
CA ASN A 9 -28.29 18.27 12.73
C ASN A 9 -27.50 17.24 11.89
N SER A 10 -27.87 15.94 11.92
CA SER A 10 -27.24 14.91 11.06
C SER A 10 -28.00 14.63 9.77
N LYS A 11 -29.32 14.90 9.73
CA LYS A 11 -30.15 14.70 8.55
C LYS A 11 -29.61 15.57 7.40
N GLY A 12 -29.08 14.94 6.35
CA GLY A 12 -28.58 15.64 5.17
C GLY A 12 -27.07 15.56 4.93
N ARG A 13 -26.36 14.57 5.49
CA ARG A 13 -24.96 14.29 5.11
C ARG A 13 -24.90 13.22 4.04
N ILE A 14 -24.02 13.42 3.06
CA ILE A 14 -23.71 12.43 2.01
C ILE A 14 -23.25 11.08 2.60
N ASP A 15 -22.62 11.11 3.77
CA ASP A 15 -22.24 9.88 4.50
C ASP A 15 -23.45 8.97 4.81
N GLU A 16 -24.68 9.51 4.90
CA GLU A 16 -25.91 8.73 5.13
C GLU A 16 -26.47 8.12 3.83
N LEU A 17 -26.11 8.68 2.67
CA LEU A 17 -26.52 8.18 1.35
C LEU A 17 -25.69 6.98 0.92
N ILE A 18 -24.43 6.94 1.35
CA ILE A 18 -23.52 5.82 1.13
C ILE A 18 -23.90 4.71 2.11
N THR A 19 -24.39 3.59 1.59
CA THR A 19 -24.76 2.42 2.38
C THR A 19 -23.84 1.26 2.08
N PHE A 20 -23.62 0.38 3.07
CA PHE A 20 -22.88 -0.85 2.84
C PHE A 20 -23.71 -1.79 1.96
N ASN A 21 -23.24 -2.07 0.74
CA ASN A 21 -23.95 -2.84 -0.28
C ASN A 21 -22.98 -3.72 -1.09
N ARG A 22 -23.49 -4.44 -2.10
CA ARG A 22 -22.65 -5.33 -2.93
C ARG A 22 -21.58 -4.56 -3.71
N TYR A 23 -21.83 -3.28 -4.03
CA TYR A 23 -20.83 -2.42 -4.67
C TYR A 23 -19.64 -2.15 -3.73
N VAL A 24 -19.89 -1.91 -2.44
CA VAL A 24 -18.80 -1.76 -1.46
C VAL A 24 -17.97 -3.05 -1.35
N LEU A 25 -18.60 -4.23 -1.38
CA LEU A 25 -17.88 -5.50 -1.40
C LEU A 25 -17.04 -5.67 -2.67
N PHE A 26 -17.58 -5.33 -3.84
CA PHE A 26 -16.86 -5.33 -5.11
C PHE A 26 -15.68 -4.35 -5.11
N LEU A 27 -15.87 -3.16 -4.53
CA LEU A 27 -14.83 -2.16 -4.32
C LEU A 27 -13.71 -2.71 -3.43
N CYS A 28 -14.05 -3.33 -2.29
CA CYS A 28 -13.07 -3.94 -1.40
C CYS A 28 -12.29 -5.07 -2.10
N PHE A 29 -12.97 -5.91 -2.87
CA PHE A 29 -12.32 -6.97 -3.66
C PHE A 29 -11.36 -6.37 -4.71
N THR A 30 -11.79 -5.34 -5.42
CA THR A 30 -10.93 -4.64 -6.38
C THR A 30 -9.71 -4.01 -5.70
N TYR A 31 -9.92 -3.40 -4.54
CA TYR A 31 -8.85 -2.79 -3.74
C TYR A 31 -7.85 -3.85 -3.23
N GLU A 32 -8.32 -5.04 -2.86
CA GLU A 32 -7.44 -6.15 -2.46
C GLU A 32 -6.56 -6.62 -3.63
N LEU A 33 -7.13 -6.78 -4.85
CA LEU A 33 -6.36 -7.10 -6.05
C LEU A 33 -5.29 -6.04 -6.35
N VAL A 34 -5.61 -4.78 -6.09
CA VAL A 34 -4.66 -3.68 -6.23
C VAL A 34 -3.56 -3.75 -5.17
N ILE A 35 -3.88 -4.07 -3.92
CA ILE A 35 -2.89 -4.28 -2.85
C ILE A 35 -1.97 -5.45 -3.18
N ILE A 36 -2.50 -6.55 -3.73
CA ILE A 36 -1.69 -7.68 -4.22
C ILE A 36 -0.62 -7.18 -5.20
N ALA A 37 -0.98 -6.28 -6.12
CA ALA A 37 -0.04 -5.68 -7.06
C ALA A 37 1.04 -4.84 -6.35
N GLN A 38 0.64 -4.03 -5.37
CA GLN A 38 1.54 -3.16 -4.60
C GLN A 38 2.55 -4.00 -3.79
N VAL A 39 2.04 -4.97 -3.02
CA VAL A 39 2.85 -5.91 -2.22
C VAL A 39 3.73 -6.74 -3.14
N GLY A 40 3.19 -7.28 -4.23
CA GLY A 40 3.94 -8.06 -5.20
C GLY A 40 5.08 -7.30 -5.86
N ASN A 41 4.93 -5.99 -6.09
CA ASN A 41 6.00 -5.19 -6.67
C ASN A 41 6.99 -4.64 -5.63
N LEU A 42 6.56 -4.30 -4.41
CA LEU A 42 7.46 -3.78 -3.38
C LEU A 42 8.12 -4.89 -2.55
N ALA A 43 7.33 -5.81 -1.98
CA ALA A 43 7.83 -6.84 -1.10
C ALA A 43 8.52 -8.00 -1.84
N SER A 44 8.30 -8.17 -3.16
CA SER A 44 9.13 -9.12 -3.94
C SER A 44 10.61 -8.79 -3.87
N MET A 45 11.00 -7.53 -3.62
CA MET A 45 12.39 -7.15 -3.46
C MET A 45 13.14 -7.90 -2.34
N ILE A 46 12.41 -8.44 -1.35
CA ILE A 46 12.98 -9.31 -0.31
C ILE A 46 13.66 -10.53 -0.95
N PHE A 47 12.98 -11.17 -1.91
CA PHE A 47 13.49 -12.35 -2.60
C PHE A 47 14.46 -11.97 -3.72
N ILE A 48 14.21 -10.87 -4.39
CA ILE A 48 14.97 -10.44 -5.56
C ILE A 48 16.36 -9.93 -5.18
N CYS A 49 16.48 -9.30 -4.00
CA CYS A 49 17.75 -8.87 -3.43
C CYS A 49 18.39 -9.93 -2.52
N ALA A 50 17.77 -11.11 -2.39
CA ALA A 50 18.28 -12.17 -1.54
C ALA A 50 19.69 -12.55 -1.96
N SER A 51 20.63 -12.43 -1.03
CA SER A 51 22.03 -12.58 -1.36
C SER A 51 22.45 -14.04 -1.10
N PRO A 52 23.05 -14.75 -2.08
CA PRO A 52 23.39 -16.18 -1.93
C PRO A 52 24.56 -16.38 -0.97
N ASP A 53 24.71 -17.60 -0.47
CA ASP A 53 25.87 -18.00 0.34
C ASP A 53 26.96 -18.60 -0.56
N ILE A 54 28.19 -18.11 -0.41
CA ILE A 54 29.34 -18.57 -1.21
C ILE A 54 29.97 -19.75 -0.49
N ILE A 55 29.92 -20.93 -1.11
CA ILE A 55 30.45 -22.17 -0.53
C ILE A 55 31.83 -22.54 -1.08
N GLY A 56 32.28 -21.87 -2.13
CA GLY A 56 33.56 -22.16 -2.76
C GLY A 56 33.72 -21.47 -4.11
N CYS A 57 34.82 -21.81 -4.79
CA CYS A 57 35.15 -21.26 -6.10
C CYS A 57 35.94 -22.28 -6.93
N GLY A 58 35.48 -22.59 -8.14
CA GLY A 58 36.06 -23.64 -8.97
C GLY A 58 35.99 -25.02 -8.29
N GLU A 59 37.14 -25.65 -8.06
CA GLU A 59 37.25 -26.93 -7.33
C GLU A 59 37.48 -26.74 -5.82
N THR A 60 37.67 -25.50 -5.36
CA THR A 60 37.95 -25.21 -3.96
C THR A 60 36.66 -25.00 -3.17
N ILE A 61 36.42 -25.83 -2.16
CA ILE A 61 35.28 -25.72 -1.25
C ILE A 61 35.76 -25.08 0.05
N PHE A 62 35.04 -24.05 0.51
CA PHE A 62 35.33 -23.37 1.74
C PHE A 62 34.86 -24.18 2.97
N PRO A 63 35.53 -24.06 4.12
CA PRO A 63 35.14 -24.80 5.32
C PRO A 63 33.74 -24.41 5.82
N ASN A 64 32.93 -25.39 6.22
CA ASN A 64 31.49 -25.25 6.53
C ASN A 64 31.13 -24.27 7.67
N ASN A 65 32.10 -23.79 8.45
CA ASN A 65 31.85 -23.03 9.69
C ASN A 65 32.28 -21.56 9.60
N ILE A 66 32.49 -21.04 8.39
CA ILE A 66 32.88 -19.65 8.17
C ILE A 66 31.67 -18.73 8.12
N SER A 67 31.84 -17.51 8.63
CA SER A 67 30.82 -16.48 8.49
C SER A 67 30.72 -16.02 7.03
N ARG A 68 29.54 -15.51 6.64
CA ARG A 68 29.31 -14.93 5.31
C ARG A 68 30.32 -13.85 4.93
N GLN A 69 30.74 -13.02 5.90
CA GLN A 69 31.73 -11.97 5.67
C GLN A 69 33.14 -12.53 5.42
N GLU A 70 33.52 -13.59 6.13
CA GLU A 70 34.80 -14.27 5.90
C GLU A 70 34.82 -14.99 4.56
N ALA A 71 33.72 -15.66 4.20
CA ALA A 71 33.55 -16.27 2.88
C ALA A 71 33.71 -15.25 1.75
N CYS A 72 33.16 -14.04 1.92
CA CYS A 72 33.32 -12.95 0.97
C CYS A 72 34.76 -12.44 0.86
N LYS A 73 35.46 -12.24 1.99
CA LYS A 73 36.87 -11.85 1.97
C LYS A 73 37.75 -12.91 1.32
N LEU A 74 37.47 -14.19 1.55
CA LEU A 74 38.18 -15.31 0.96
C LEU A 74 37.92 -15.41 -0.54
N TYR A 75 36.66 -15.21 -0.95
CA TYR A 75 36.28 -15.15 -2.35
C TYR A 75 36.99 -14.01 -3.08
N GLU A 76 36.95 -12.79 -2.54
CA GLU A 76 37.61 -11.62 -3.14
C GLU A 76 39.15 -11.75 -3.15
N SER A 77 39.74 -12.29 -2.08
CA SER A 77 41.20 -12.52 -2.02
C SER A 77 41.69 -13.61 -2.96
N VAL A 78 40.83 -14.55 -3.37
CA VAL A 78 41.14 -15.59 -4.36
C VAL A 78 40.87 -15.12 -5.79
N LEU A 79 39.84 -14.29 -6.01
CA LEU A 79 39.45 -13.80 -7.35
C LEU A 79 40.29 -12.62 -7.86
N LEU A 80 40.69 -11.69 -6.99
CA LEU A 80 41.39 -10.48 -7.41
C LEU A 80 42.85 -10.72 -7.86
N PRO A 81 43.62 -11.68 -7.29
CA PRO A 81 44.97 -11.98 -7.77
C PRO A 81 44.99 -12.97 -8.94
N ALA A 82 43.99 -13.84 -9.07
CA ALA A 82 43.87 -14.79 -10.16
C ALA A 82 42.98 -14.20 -11.25
N ASN A 83 43.56 -13.35 -12.12
CA ASN A 83 42.93 -12.84 -13.34
C ASN A 83 42.75 -13.96 -14.37
N ASN A 84 42.10 -15.03 -13.96
CA ASN A 84 41.88 -16.24 -14.72
C ASN A 84 40.41 -16.62 -14.51
N ASP A 85 39.65 -16.67 -15.60
CA ASP A 85 38.24 -17.07 -15.65
C ASP A 85 37.97 -18.50 -15.10
N SER A 86 38.95 -19.15 -14.48
CA SER A 86 38.88 -20.50 -13.91
C SER A 86 38.08 -20.59 -12.62
N CYS A 87 37.90 -19.48 -11.88
CA CYS A 87 37.25 -19.51 -10.56
C CYS A 87 35.77 -19.06 -10.66
N LYS A 88 34.88 -19.99 -11.03
CA LYS A 88 33.44 -19.74 -11.00
C LYS A 88 32.90 -19.92 -9.58
N ALA A 89 32.23 -18.90 -9.05
CA ALA A 89 31.63 -18.95 -7.72
C ALA A 89 30.66 -20.12 -7.58
N MET A 90 30.87 -20.96 -6.59
CA MET A 90 29.90 -21.96 -6.17
C MET A 90 29.01 -21.33 -5.11
N THR A 91 27.72 -21.24 -5.39
CA THR A 91 26.75 -20.60 -4.50
C THR A 91 25.65 -21.57 -4.09
N ASN A 92 25.23 -21.46 -2.83
CA ASN A 92 24.03 -22.11 -2.33
C ASN A 92 22.95 -21.03 -2.17
N TYR A 93 21.76 -21.26 -2.73
CA TYR A 93 20.66 -20.32 -2.69
C TYR A 93 19.31 -21.02 -2.62
N GLN A 94 18.37 -20.43 -1.87
CA GLN A 94 16.99 -20.91 -1.78
C GLN A 94 16.09 -20.40 -2.91
N PHE A 95 16.48 -19.28 -3.54
CA PHE A 95 15.73 -18.57 -4.58
C PHE A 95 16.72 -17.98 -5.57
N ARG A 96 16.49 -18.14 -6.88
CA ARG A 96 17.37 -17.55 -7.90
C ARG A 96 17.09 -16.05 -7.99
N SER A 97 17.89 -15.27 -7.27
CA SER A 97 17.78 -13.81 -7.16
C SER A 97 18.59 -13.08 -8.23
N VAL A 98 18.47 -11.75 -8.28
CA VAL A 98 19.27 -10.90 -9.18
C VAL A 98 20.77 -11.03 -8.89
N ASN A 99 21.13 -11.15 -7.60
CA ASN A 99 22.52 -11.35 -7.18
C ASN A 99 23.10 -12.65 -7.76
N VAL A 100 22.30 -13.72 -7.81
CA VAL A 100 22.71 -15.01 -8.38
C VAL A 100 22.83 -14.93 -9.91
N GLU A 101 21.85 -14.33 -10.59
CA GLU A 101 21.84 -14.28 -12.06
C GLU A 101 22.97 -13.43 -12.63
N TRP A 102 23.24 -12.25 -12.04
CA TRP A 102 24.26 -11.33 -12.53
C TRP A 102 25.61 -11.47 -11.81
N ALA A 103 25.77 -12.52 -11.00
CA ALA A 103 26.98 -12.80 -10.23
C ALA A 103 27.47 -11.59 -9.40
N LEU A 104 26.52 -10.88 -8.78
CA LEU A 104 26.77 -9.72 -7.92
C LEU A 104 26.89 -10.19 -6.46
N PHE A 105 28.12 -10.46 -6.05
CA PHE A 105 28.43 -10.96 -4.70
C PHE A 105 29.23 -9.94 -3.89
N CYS A 106 29.19 -10.10 -2.56
CA CYS A 106 30.02 -9.34 -1.62
C CYS A 106 29.89 -7.83 -1.82
N ASP A 107 30.97 -7.10 -2.11
CA ASP A 107 30.90 -5.64 -2.29
C ASP A 107 29.91 -5.20 -3.39
N LYS A 108 29.69 -6.03 -4.42
CA LYS A 108 28.75 -5.72 -5.51
C LYS A 108 27.28 -5.93 -5.10
N GLU A 109 26.99 -6.63 -4.01
CA GLU A 109 25.62 -6.86 -3.52
C GLU A 109 24.95 -5.54 -3.05
N HIS A 110 25.76 -4.57 -2.62
CA HIS A 110 25.29 -3.25 -2.21
C HIS A 110 24.57 -2.51 -3.35
N GLY A 111 24.98 -2.71 -4.61
CA GLY A 111 24.32 -2.11 -5.76
C GLY A 111 22.87 -2.58 -5.92
N VAL A 112 22.59 -3.86 -5.66
CA VAL A 112 21.23 -4.41 -5.71
C VAL A 112 20.41 -3.92 -4.53
N LYS A 113 20.98 -3.88 -3.31
CA LYS A 113 20.32 -3.33 -2.13
C LYS A 113 19.97 -1.84 -2.30
N ASN A 114 20.82 -1.05 -2.94
CA ASN A 114 20.56 0.36 -3.27
C ASN A 114 19.34 0.53 -4.18
N THR A 115 18.99 -0.49 -4.99
CA THR A 115 17.78 -0.46 -5.82
C THR A 115 16.51 -0.32 -4.96
N ILE A 116 16.47 -0.92 -3.77
CA ILE A 116 15.35 -0.77 -2.83
C ILE A 116 15.23 0.69 -2.40
N SER A 117 16.35 1.33 -2.05
CA SER A 117 16.38 2.75 -1.67
C SER A 117 15.87 3.65 -2.78
N TYR A 118 16.30 3.43 -4.03
CA TYR A 118 15.76 4.16 -5.17
C TYR A 118 14.27 3.89 -5.36
N GLN A 119 13.81 2.64 -5.29
CA GLN A 119 12.39 2.31 -5.37
C GLN A 119 11.56 3.04 -4.29
N MET A 120 12.04 3.12 -3.06
CA MET A 120 11.37 3.86 -1.97
C MET A 120 11.36 5.37 -2.22
N LEU A 121 12.43 5.93 -2.79
CA LEU A 121 12.46 7.32 -3.23
C LEU A 121 11.41 7.58 -4.33
N GLY A 122 11.23 6.61 -5.24
CA GLY A 122 10.14 6.60 -6.20
C GLY A 122 8.77 6.61 -5.52
N VAL A 123 8.54 5.73 -4.53
CA VAL A 123 7.28 5.70 -3.75
C VAL A 123 6.96 7.04 -3.12
N MET A 124 7.95 7.71 -2.52
CA MET A 124 7.80 9.04 -1.93
C MET A 124 7.36 10.08 -2.97
N ILE A 125 8.07 10.16 -4.10
CA ILE A 125 7.74 11.10 -5.18
C ILE A 125 6.35 10.81 -5.75
N GLY A 126 6.04 9.53 -5.98
CA GLY A 126 4.76 9.08 -6.49
C GLY A 126 3.58 9.48 -5.60
N ALA A 127 3.69 9.24 -4.29
CA ALA A 127 2.66 9.61 -3.32
C ALA A 127 2.34 11.11 -3.35
N LEU A 128 3.36 11.97 -3.48
CA LEU A 128 3.19 13.43 -3.54
C LEU A 128 2.52 13.88 -4.84
N ILE A 129 3.02 13.42 -5.99
CA ILE A 129 2.55 13.85 -7.30
C ILE A 129 1.14 13.32 -7.57
N PHE A 130 0.95 12.01 -7.44
CA PHE A 130 -0.33 11.39 -7.79
C PHE A 130 -1.44 11.68 -6.78
N GLY A 131 -1.10 11.99 -5.52
CA GLY A 131 -2.04 12.54 -4.55
C GLY A 131 -2.68 13.82 -5.08
N GLN A 132 -1.86 14.80 -5.49
CA GLN A 132 -2.36 16.05 -6.09
C GLN A 132 -3.07 15.84 -7.42
N LEU A 133 -2.53 14.98 -8.30
CA LEU A 133 -3.18 14.67 -9.57
C LEU A 133 -4.57 14.06 -9.36
N SER A 134 -4.77 13.22 -8.34
CA SER A 134 -6.07 12.61 -8.07
C SER A 134 -7.13 13.63 -7.64
N ASP A 135 -6.73 14.68 -6.92
CA ASP A 135 -7.62 15.79 -6.58
C ASP A 135 -7.97 16.63 -7.81
N LEU A 136 -7.07 16.72 -8.79
CA LEU A 136 -7.29 17.46 -10.04
C LEU A 136 -8.13 16.69 -11.07
N PHE A 137 -7.74 15.45 -11.38
CA PHE A 137 -8.26 14.67 -12.52
C PHE A 137 -9.27 13.58 -12.13
N GLY A 138 -9.43 13.28 -10.84
CA GLY A 138 -10.34 12.24 -10.36
C GLY A 138 -9.58 11.02 -9.85
N ARG A 139 -10.22 10.28 -8.94
CA ARG A 139 -9.57 9.24 -8.14
C ARG A 139 -9.55 7.95 -8.94
N LYS A 140 -10.62 7.66 -9.69
CA LYS A 140 -10.69 6.51 -10.61
C LYS A 140 -9.66 6.61 -11.73
N THR A 141 -9.60 7.76 -12.42
CA THR A 141 -8.73 7.94 -13.59
C THR A 141 -7.25 7.86 -13.22
N VAL A 142 -6.86 8.56 -12.16
CA VAL A 142 -5.48 8.57 -11.69
C VAL A 142 -5.09 7.21 -11.11
N GLY A 143 -5.99 6.57 -10.36
CA GLY A 143 -5.79 5.22 -9.87
C GLY A 143 -5.57 4.20 -10.99
N LEU A 144 -6.37 4.26 -12.07
CA LEU A 144 -6.19 3.41 -13.26
C LEU A 144 -4.83 3.64 -13.92
N CYS A 145 -4.40 4.89 -14.05
CA CYS A 145 -3.08 5.24 -14.60
C CYS A 145 -1.96 4.60 -13.76
N CYS A 146 -2.05 4.69 -12.43
CA CYS A 146 -1.03 4.12 -11.55
C CYS A 146 -0.98 2.58 -11.60
N ILE A 147 -2.12 1.88 -11.64
CA ILE A 147 -2.11 0.41 -11.72
C ILE A 147 -1.60 -0.08 -13.08
N VAL A 148 -1.98 0.57 -14.19
CA VAL A 148 -1.43 0.26 -15.52
C VAL A 148 0.07 0.51 -15.54
N GLY A 149 0.52 1.67 -15.06
CA GLY A 149 1.93 2.02 -14.96
C GLY A 149 2.72 1.00 -14.14
N THR A 150 2.18 0.55 -13.00
CA THR A 150 2.77 -0.49 -12.15
C THR A 150 2.93 -1.82 -12.89
N ILE A 151 1.86 -2.31 -13.53
CA ILE A 151 1.89 -3.61 -14.24
C ILE A 151 2.85 -3.58 -15.43
N VAL A 152 2.83 -2.51 -16.23
CA VAL A 152 3.68 -2.37 -17.41
C VAL A 152 5.15 -2.27 -17.00
N THR A 153 5.49 -1.33 -16.11
CA THR A 153 6.88 -1.12 -15.69
C THR A 153 7.40 -2.29 -14.84
N GLY A 154 6.53 -2.91 -14.04
CA GLY A 154 6.84 -4.13 -13.28
C GLY A 154 7.16 -5.31 -14.19
N SER A 155 6.36 -5.52 -15.23
CA SER A 155 6.62 -6.58 -16.22
C SER A 155 7.87 -6.30 -17.04
N MET A 156 8.11 -5.05 -17.44
CA MET A 156 9.35 -4.64 -18.12
C MET A 156 10.58 -4.86 -17.23
N SER A 157 10.46 -4.68 -15.91
CA SER A 157 11.58 -4.91 -14.98
C SER A 157 12.02 -6.38 -14.97
N ALA A 158 11.10 -7.32 -15.22
CA ALA A 158 11.40 -8.74 -15.37
C ALA A 158 12.17 -9.07 -16.67
N LEU A 159 12.24 -8.15 -17.63
CA LEU A 159 12.99 -8.28 -18.89
C LEU A 159 14.35 -7.54 -18.84
N ALA A 160 14.69 -6.89 -17.73
CA ALA A 160 15.95 -6.16 -17.62
C ALA A 160 17.16 -7.11 -17.66
N HIS A 161 18.22 -6.74 -18.37
CA HIS A 161 19.48 -7.50 -18.45
C HIS A 161 20.64 -6.83 -17.71
N ASN A 162 20.46 -5.57 -17.29
CA ASN A 162 21.48 -4.76 -16.64
C ASN A 162 20.92 -4.18 -15.34
N LEU A 163 21.78 -4.07 -14.31
CA LEU A 163 21.42 -3.51 -13.01
C LEU A 163 20.89 -2.06 -13.11
N PHE A 164 21.48 -1.25 -13.97
CA PHE A 164 21.04 0.14 -14.18
C PHE A 164 19.61 0.20 -14.73
N SER A 165 19.32 -0.52 -15.81
CA SER A 165 17.98 -0.58 -16.40
C SER A 165 16.95 -1.17 -15.43
N PHE A 166 17.33 -2.20 -14.68
CA PHE A 166 16.49 -2.76 -13.63
C PHE A 166 16.19 -1.72 -12.54
N THR A 167 17.21 -1.01 -12.06
CA THR A 167 17.06 0.03 -11.04
C THR A 167 16.14 1.15 -11.50
N LEU A 168 16.31 1.62 -12.75
CA LEU A 168 15.47 2.66 -13.32
C LEU A 168 14.00 2.21 -13.43
N LEU A 169 13.75 0.99 -13.93
CA LEU A 169 12.41 0.44 -14.00
C LEU A 169 11.78 0.27 -12.61
N ARG A 170 12.56 -0.20 -11.62
CA ARG A 170 12.10 -0.34 -10.24
C ARG A 170 11.82 0.99 -9.56
N PHE A 171 12.61 2.02 -9.86
CA PHE A 171 12.32 3.39 -9.45
C PHE A 171 10.97 3.85 -9.99
N THR A 172 10.70 3.65 -11.28
CA THR A 172 9.42 3.99 -11.91
C THR A 172 8.25 3.17 -11.35
N VAL A 173 8.44 1.87 -11.09
CA VAL A 173 7.45 1.05 -10.38
C VAL A 173 7.14 1.65 -9.01
N GLY A 174 8.17 2.09 -8.27
CA GLY A 174 8.02 2.79 -7.00
C GLY A 174 7.11 4.01 -7.11
N ILE A 175 7.32 4.87 -8.10
CA ILE A 175 6.46 6.04 -8.37
C ILE A 175 4.99 5.64 -8.52
N PHE A 176 4.70 4.67 -9.39
CA PHE A 176 3.33 4.26 -9.62
C PHE A 176 2.69 3.56 -8.42
N VAL A 177 3.44 2.72 -7.70
CA VAL A 177 2.94 2.04 -6.50
C VAL A 177 2.66 3.04 -5.37
N GLY A 178 3.53 4.02 -5.15
CA GLY A 178 3.32 5.08 -4.16
C GLY A 178 2.09 5.92 -4.47
N GLY A 179 1.95 6.36 -5.72
CA GLY A 179 0.77 7.08 -6.18
C GLY A 179 -0.52 6.27 -6.02
N ASN A 180 -0.49 5.01 -6.44
CA ASN A 180 -1.63 4.10 -6.32
C ASN A 180 -2.05 3.90 -4.86
N SER A 181 -1.10 3.75 -3.95
CA SER A 181 -1.35 3.56 -2.51
C SER A 181 -2.07 4.77 -1.92
N THR A 182 -1.63 5.99 -2.26
CA THR A 182 -2.27 7.23 -1.80
C THR A 182 -3.67 7.41 -2.39
N VAL A 183 -3.83 7.22 -3.70
CA VAL A 183 -5.10 7.49 -4.40
C VAL A 183 -6.18 6.48 -4.02
N MET A 184 -5.85 5.19 -4.00
CA MET A 184 -6.84 4.14 -3.68
C MET A 184 -7.30 4.20 -2.24
N TYR A 185 -6.40 4.55 -1.32
CA TYR A 185 -6.76 4.72 0.09
C TYR A 185 -7.85 5.78 0.27
N VAL A 186 -7.67 6.96 -0.34
CA VAL A 186 -8.67 8.03 -0.32
C VAL A 186 -9.95 7.59 -1.01
N TYR A 187 -9.83 6.96 -2.18
CA TYR A 187 -10.96 6.48 -2.96
C TYR A 187 -11.86 5.50 -2.18
N VAL A 188 -11.28 4.55 -1.45
CA VAL A 188 -12.03 3.60 -0.61
C VAL A 188 -12.74 4.34 0.53
N ILE A 189 -12.05 5.24 1.23
CA ILE A 189 -12.65 6.00 2.34
C ILE A 189 -13.84 6.87 1.89
N GLU A 190 -13.72 7.46 0.70
CA GLU A 190 -14.77 8.29 0.11
C GLU A 190 -16.00 7.47 -0.36
N ASN A 191 -15.83 6.19 -0.68
CA ASN A 191 -16.93 5.33 -1.16
C ASN A 191 -17.47 4.35 -0.10
N VAL A 192 -16.80 4.21 1.04
CA VAL A 192 -17.21 3.32 2.15
C VAL A 192 -17.92 4.11 3.24
N PRO A 193 -19.06 3.61 3.77
CA PRO A 193 -19.81 4.31 4.80
C PRO A 193 -19.03 4.38 6.12
N THR A 194 -19.19 5.48 6.86
CA THR A 194 -18.35 5.82 8.03
C THR A 194 -18.27 4.73 9.09
N ASN A 195 -19.35 3.97 9.30
CA ASN A 195 -19.45 2.85 10.23
C ASN A 195 -18.67 1.61 9.77
N ALA A 196 -18.51 1.37 8.46
CA ALA A 196 -17.79 0.22 7.92
C ALA A 196 -16.30 0.52 7.63
N ARG A 197 -15.89 1.80 7.60
CA ARG A 197 -14.51 2.20 7.29
C ARG A 197 -13.45 1.48 8.12
N PHE A 198 -13.70 1.30 9.43
CA PHE A 198 -12.76 0.59 10.30
C PHE A 198 -12.64 -0.90 9.93
N ALA A 199 -13.77 -1.58 9.74
CA ALA A 199 -13.77 -2.99 9.36
C ALA A 199 -13.09 -3.23 8.00
N VAL A 200 -13.38 -2.39 7.00
CA VAL A 200 -12.74 -2.47 5.69
C VAL A 200 -11.23 -2.25 5.81
N LYS A 201 -10.79 -1.26 6.60
CA LYS A 201 -9.38 -0.98 6.85
C LYS A 201 -8.65 -2.16 7.52
N THR A 202 -9.28 -2.85 8.46
CA THR A 202 -8.64 -3.98 9.15
C THR A 202 -8.56 -5.22 8.27
N LEU A 203 -9.61 -5.49 7.49
CA LEU A 203 -9.69 -6.71 6.67
C LEU A 203 -8.83 -6.60 5.41
N VAL A 204 -8.85 -5.44 4.75
CA VAL A 204 -8.21 -5.21 3.44
C VAL A 204 -6.87 -4.52 3.69
N THR A 205 -5.81 -5.32 3.86
CA THR A 205 -4.48 -4.84 4.27
C THR A 205 -3.35 -5.53 3.49
N TRP A 206 -2.13 -5.00 3.61
CA TRP A 206 -0.95 -5.62 3.00
C TRP A 206 -0.54 -6.95 3.64
N SER A 207 -0.84 -7.15 4.92
CA SER A 207 -0.37 -8.29 5.72
C SER A 207 -0.72 -9.69 5.16
N PRO A 208 -1.99 -10.00 4.80
CA PRO A 208 -2.33 -11.33 4.25
C PRO A 208 -1.61 -11.60 2.93
N ASN A 209 -1.31 -10.55 2.16
CA ASN A 209 -0.66 -10.65 0.85
C ASN A 209 0.80 -11.10 0.93
N PHE A 210 1.46 -11.02 2.10
CA PHE A 210 2.78 -11.62 2.30
C PHE A 210 2.75 -13.15 2.25
N ILE A 211 1.66 -13.78 2.66
CA ILE A 211 1.49 -15.24 2.59
C ILE A 211 1.36 -15.65 1.12
N ILE A 212 0.53 -14.93 0.36
CA ILE A 212 0.36 -15.13 -1.08
C ILE A 212 1.68 -14.92 -1.82
N LEU A 213 2.40 -13.83 -1.52
CA LEU A 213 3.71 -13.55 -2.08
C LEU A 213 4.71 -14.67 -1.79
N SER A 214 4.75 -15.17 -0.55
CA SER A 214 5.68 -16.24 -0.15
C SER A 214 5.39 -17.54 -0.89
N LEU A 215 4.11 -17.88 -1.07
CA LEU A 215 3.69 -19.04 -1.84
C LEU A 215 4.11 -18.91 -3.32
N ILE A 216 3.87 -17.75 -3.93
CA ILE A 216 4.24 -17.51 -5.34
C ILE A 216 5.77 -17.49 -5.51
N ALA A 217 6.51 -16.94 -4.55
CA ALA A 217 7.97 -16.97 -4.54
C ALA A 217 8.50 -18.41 -4.49
N TYR A 218 7.90 -19.26 -3.65
CA TYR A 218 8.26 -20.68 -3.57
C TYR A 218 7.97 -21.43 -4.88
N LEU A 219 6.80 -21.20 -5.48
CA LEU A 219 6.40 -21.86 -6.73
C LEU A 219 7.19 -21.38 -7.96
N SER A 220 7.59 -20.11 -7.98
CA SER A 220 8.31 -19.52 -9.11
C SER A 220 9.79 -19.86 -9.13
N GLY A 221 10.45 -19.97 -7.96
CA GLY A 221 11.87 -20.31 -7.81
C GLY A 221 12.86 -19.29 -8.38
N GLU A 222 12.40 -18.28 -9.13
CA GLU A 222 13.20 -17.28 -9.83
C GLU A 222 12.54 -15.89 -9.83
N TRP A 223 13.37 -14.86 -9.73
CA TRP A 223 12.92 -13.45 -9.64
C TRP A 223 12.11 -12.95 -10.85
N ARG A 224 12.46 -13.35 -12.08
CA ARG A 224 11.75 -12.92 -13.30
C ARG A 224 10.33 -13.48 -13.33
N THR A 225 10.21 -14.78 -13.11
CA THR A 225 8.93 -15.49 -13.03
C THR A 225 8.07 -14.99 -11.88
N LEU A 226 8.67 -14.69 -10.72
CA LEU A 226 7.98 -14.07 -9.59
C LEU A 226 7.35 -12.73 -9.96
N LEU A 227 8.12 -11.83 -10.60
CA LEU A 227 7.61 -10.51 -11.01
C LEU A 227 6.47 -10.63 -12.02
N LEU A 228 6.60 -11.51 -13.02
CA LEU A 228 5.55 -11.74 -14.00
C LEU A 228 4.30 -12.35 -13.36
N ALA A 229 4.46 -13.33 -12.46
CA ALA A 229 3.36 -13.98 -11.76
C ALA A 229 2.59 -12.99 -10.86
N MET A 230 3.29 -12.13 -10.12
CA MET A 230 2.63 -11.10 -9.28
C MET A 230 1.88 -10.07 -10.12
N ASN A 231 2.45 -9.64 -11.26
CA ASN A 231 1.78 -8.70 -12.16
C ASN A 231 0.59 -9.34 -12.89
N LEU A 232 0.68 -10.63 -13.23
CA LEU A 232 -0.43 -11.40 -13.78
C LEU A 232 -1.56 -11.55 -12.75
N LEU A 233 -1.24 -11.83 -11.49
CA LEU A 233 -2.24 -11.92 -10.42
C LEU A 233 -2.96 -10.57 -10.18
N ALA A 234 -2.28 -9.46 -10.44
CA ALA A 234 -2.83 -8.12 -10.36
C ALA A 234 -3.67 -7.70 -11.57
N SER A 235 -3.49 -8.32 -12.75
CA SER A 235 -4.14 -7.89 -13.99
C SER A 235 -5.68 -7.90 -13.97
N PRO A 236 -6.38 -8.80 -13.22
CA PRO A 236 -7.84 -8.74 -13.10
C PRO A 236 -8.35 -7.42 -12.52
N SER A 237 -7.53 -6.71 -11.73
CA SER A 237 -7.91 -5.40 -11.20
C SER A 237 -8.25 -4.41 -12.32
N LEU A 238 -7.55 -4.46 -13.46
CA LEU A 238 -7.80 -3.58 -14.61
C LEU A 238 -9.21 -3.74 -15.17
N ILE A 239 -9.71 -4.97 -15.21
CA ILE A 239 -11.09 -5.27 -15.64
C ILE A 239 -12.06 -4.72 -14.60
N CYS A 240 -11.78 -4.93 -13.31
CA CYS A 240 -12.61 -4.40 -12.23
C CYS A 240 -12.70 -2.86 -12.25
N PHE A 241 -11.63 -2.15 -12.63
CA PHE A 241 -11.63 -0.69 -12.77
C PHE A 241 -12.66 -0.16 -13.76
N LEU A 242 -13.03 -0.93 -14.79
CA LEU A 242 -14.04 -0.52 -15.76
C LEU A 242 -15.41 -0.31 -15.10
N PHE A 243 -15.73 -1.12 -14.09
CA PHE A 243 -17.01 -1.11 -13.38
C PHE A 243 -17.07 -0.18 -12.16
N LEU A 244 -15.93 0.41 -11.77
CA LEU A 244 -15.86 1.37 -10.68
C LEU A 244 -16.47 2.72 -11.08
N TYR A 245 -17.11 3.42 -10.15
CA TYR A 245 -17.60 4.78 -10.34
C TYR A 245 -16.66 5.82 -9.74
N GLU A 246 -16.66 7.05 -10.23
CA GLU A 246 -15.86 8.11 -9.62
C GLU A 246 -16.39 8.47 -8.22
N SER A 247 -15.53 8.98 -7.35
CA SER A 247 -15.91 9.35 -5.99
C SER A 247 -17.01 10.42 -5.98
N PRO A 248 -18.12 10.22 -5.24
CA PRO A 248 -19.18 11.22 -5.13
C PRO A 248 -18.67 12.51 -4.47
N TYR A 249 -17.72 12.41 -3.55
CA TYR A 249 -17.11 13.57 -2.90
C TYR A 249 -16.26 14.40 -3.84
N TRP A 250 -15.52 13.74 -4.75
CA TRP A 250 -14.74 14.43 -5.78
C TRP A 250 -15.64 15.19 -6.75
N LEU A 251 -16.71 14.53 -7.22
CA LEU A 251 -17.63 15.10 -8.21
C LEU A 251 -18.27 16.39 -7.68
N LEU A 252 -18.62 16.41 -6.41
CA LEU A 252 -19.16 17.60 -5.75
C LEU A 252 -18.12 18.70 -5.56
N ASP A 253 -16.88 18.33 -5.24
CA ASP A 253 -15.77 19.28 -5.16
C ASP A 253 -15.53 19.99 -6.51
N LYS A 254 -15.73 19.27 -7.62
CA LYS A 254 -15.70 19.84 -8.98
C LYS A 254 -16.98 20.54 -9.42
N GLY A 255 -18.02 20.60 -8.58
CA GLY A 255 -19.32 21.17 -8.92
C GLY A 255 -20.16 20.34 -9.88
N ARG A 256 -19.79 19.08 -10.14
CA ARG A 256 -20.50 18.14 -11.02
C ARG A 256 -21.60 17.40 -10.25
N THR A 257 -22.60 18.13 -9.79
CA THR A 257 -23.70 17.61 -8.95
C THR A 257 -24.51 16.52 -9.63
N ASN A 258 -24.80 16.67 -10.92
CA ASN A 258 -25.59 15.69 -11.70
C ASN A 258 -24.86 14.34 -11.83
N GLU A 259 -23.54 14.38 -12.05
CA GLU A 259 -22.72 13.16 -12.09
C GLU A 259 -22.69 12.48 -10.71
N ALA A 260 -22.54 13.26 -9.63
CA ALA A 260 -22.54 12.73 -8.26
C ALA A 260 -23.88 12.03 -7.93
N GLN A 261 -25.01 12.63 -8.32
CA GLN A 261 -26.34 12.01 -8.21
C GLN A 261 -26.42 10.69 -8.96
N ASN A 262 -25.96 10.66 -10.21
CA ASN A 262 -25.97 9.45 -11.03
C ASN A 262 -25.11 8.34 -10.42
N VAL A 263 -23.95 8.66 -9.86
CA VAL A 263 -23.10 7.68 -9.14
C VAL A 263 -23.82 7.13 -7.92
N LEU A 264 -24.42 7.98 -7.08
CA LEU A 264 -25.16 7.54 -5.89
C LEU A 264 -26.38 6.69 -6.25
N LYS A 265 -27.12 7.07 -7.29
CA LYS A 265 -28.22 6.26 -7.85
C LYS A 265 -27.70 4.89 -8.31
N LYS A 266 -26.66 4.86 -9.16
CA LYS A 266 -26.09 3.60 -9.69
C LYS A 266 -25.53 2.69 -8.60
N THR A 267 -24.82 3.23 -7.63
CA THR A 267 -24.31 2.45 -6.49
C THR A 267 -25.43 1.93 -5.60
N SER A 268 -26.53 2.66 -5.43
CA SER A 268 -27.69 2.20 -4.66
C SER A 268 -28.37 0.96 -5.25
N ILE A 269 -28.33 0.78 -6.58
CA ILE A 269 -28.88 -0.40 -7.27
C ILE A 269 -28.18 -1.70 -6.85
N TRP A 270 -26.93 -1.62 -6.40
CA TRP A 270 -26.17 -2.78 -5.89
C TRP A 270 -26.60 -3.20 -4.47
N GLY A 271 -27.55 -2.50 -3.84
CA GLY A 271 -28.15 -2.87 -2.57
C GLY A 271 -29.16 -4.02 -2.69
N ILE A 272 -29.22 -4.87 -1.67
CA ILE A 272 -30.28 -5.90 -1.52
C ILE A 272 -31.59 -5.23 -1.07
N THR A 273 -31.47 -4.22 -0.20
CA THR A 273 -32.57 -3.33 0.17
C THR A 273 -32.48 -2.10 -0.73
N THR A 274 -33.27 -2.07 -1.81
CA THR A 274 -33.56 -0.82 -2.52
C THR A 274 -34.26 0.10 -1.52
N LYS A 275 -33.51 0.93 -0.79
CA LYS A 275 -34.05 2.26 -0.45
C LYS A 275 -34.20 2.94 -1.79
N ARG A 276 -35.36 2.73 -2.39
CA ARG A 276 -35.71 3.13 -3.74
C ARG A 276 -35.68 4.66 -3.77
N TYR A 277 -34.58 5.25 -4.23
CA TYR A 277 -34.49 6.69 -4.41
C TYR A 277 -35.48 7.19 -5.48
N GLU A 278 -36.21 6.32 -6.19
CA GLU A 278 -37.30 6.72 -7.11
C GLU A 278 -38.44 7.50 -6.41
N ASN A 279 -38.65 7.36 -5.09
CA ASN A 279 -39.60 8.22 -4.34
C ASN A 279 -38.90 9.37 -3.58
N SER A 280 -37.61 9.62 -3.86
CA SER A 280 -36.76 10.49 -3.04
C SER A 280 -35.65 11.15 -3.87
N GLU A 281 -35.85 11.36 -5.17
CA GLU A 281 -34.94 12.19 -5.98
C GLU A 281 -34.81 13.58 -5.36
N GLU A 282 -35.92 14.13 -4.86
CA GLU A 282 -35.96 15.41 -4.16
C GLU A 282 -35.11 15.40 -2.87
N LEU A 283 -35.09 14.30 -2.10
CA LEU A 283 -34.23 14.17 -0.91
C LEU A 283 -32.75 14.03 -1.28
N LEU A 284 -32.44 13.31 -2.35
CA LEU A 284 -31.08 13.16 -2.87
C LEU A 284 -30.55 14.52 -3.38
N GLU A 285 -31.38 15.23 -4.14
CA GLU A 285 -31.12 16.58 -4.64
C GLU A 285 -30.92 17.56 -3.49
N ALA A 286 -31.83 17.59 -2.51
CA ALA A 286 -31.73 18.47 -1.35
C ALA A 286 -30.44 18.22 -0.54
N CYS A 287 -30.08 16.95 -0.30
CA CYS A 287 -28.87 16.57 0.43
C CYS A 287 -27.60 17.02 -0.31
N ILE A 288 -27.56 16.85 -1.64
CA ILE A 288 -26.43 17.27 -2.48
C ILE A 288 -26.34 18.79 -2.57
N GLN A 289 -27.46 19.48 -2.74
CA GLN A 289 -27.49 20.95 -2.76
C GLN A 289 -27.05 21.52 -1.42
N GLN A 290 -27.50 20.95 -0.30
CA GLN A 290 -27.09 21.37 1.04
C GLN A 290 -25.58 21.20 1.26
N GLU A 291 -25.00 20.05 0.86
CA GLU A 291 -23.56 19.82 0.98
C GLU A 291 -22.76 20.74 0.04
N GLN A 292 -23.27 21.02 -1.17
CA GLN A 292 -22.64 21.95 -2.12
C GLN A 292 -22.65 23.39 -1.58
N GLN A 293 -23.78 23.85 -1.05
CA GLN A 293 -23.90 25.17 -0.41
C GLN A 293 -22.95 25.28 0.78
N ARG A 294 -22.86 24.23 1.61
CA ARG A 294 -21.95 24.19 2.76
C ARG A 294 -20.47 24.27 2.35
N ARG A 295 -20.11 23.66 1.21
CA ARG A 295 -18.75 23.73 0.65
C ARG A 295 -18.46 25.10 0.05
N ASN A 296 -19.41 25.65 -0.71
CA ASN A 296 -19.29 26.99 -1.28
C ASN A 296 -19.21 28.09 -0.21
N ALA A 297 -19.98 27.97 0.87
CA ALA A 297 -19.92 28.88 2.03
C ALA A 297 -18.55 28.83 2.75
N LYS A 298 -17.78 27.76 2.55
CA LYS A 298 -16.43 27.57 3.09
C LYS A 298 -15.33 27.85 2.06
N SER A 299 -15.52 28.77 1.11
CA SER A 299 -14.64 29.07 -0.05
C SER A 299 -13.18 29.47 0.25
N LYS A 300 -12.63 29.16 1.43
CA LYS A 300 -11.20 29.28 1.68
C LYS A 300 -10.47 28.21 0.88
N ARG A 301 -9.64 28.64 -0.08
CA ARG A 301 -8.65 27.77 -0.72
C ARG A 301 -7.62 27.39 0.33
N TYR A 302 -7.56 26.11 0.67
CA TYR A 302 -6.55 25.58 1.59
C TYR A 302 -5.37 25.08 0.75
N TYR A 303 -4.19 25.59 1.07
CA TYR A 303 -2.90 25.15 0.52
C TYR A 303 -2.10 24.37 1.57
N PHE A 304 -1.07 23.66 1.12
CA PHE A 304 -0.23 22.82 1.99
C PHE A 304 0.35 23.58 3.20
N TYR A 305 0.75 24.84 3.03
CA TYR A 305 1.29 25.64 4.14
C TYR A 305 0.25 25.98 5.22
N HIS A 306 -1.05 25.95 4.92
CA HIS A 306 -2.10 26.17 5.93
C HIS A 306 -2.14 25.05 6.97
N LEU A 307 -1.60 23.88 6.67
CA LEU A 307 -1.46 22.77 7.60
C LEU A 307 -0.54 23.13 8.79
N PHE A 308 0.41 24.03 8.58
CA PHE A 308 1.35 24.51 9.59
C PHE A 308 0.99 25.90 10.12
N SER A 309 -0.10 26.51 9.65
CA SER A 309 -0.46 27.90 9.96
C SER A 309 -0.97 28.12 11.39
N SER A 310 -1.42 27.08 12.09
CA SER A 310 -1.81 27.18 13.49
C SER A 310 -1.03 26.18 14.34
N TRP A 311 -0.64 26.59 15.54
CA TRP A 311 0.12 25.74 16.47
C TRP A 311 -0.58 24.41 16.75
N LYS A 312 -1.92 24.42 16.86
CA LYS A 312 -2.71 23.20 17.04
C LYS A 312 -2.60 22.26 15.83
N LEU A 313 -2.74 22.78 14.60
CA LEU A 313 -2.59 21.96 13.39
C LEU A 313 -1.14 21.47 13.22
N PHE A 314 -0.15 22.30 13.55
CA PHE A 314 1.26 21.89 13.57
C PHE A 314 1.48 20.71 14.51
N GLN A 315 1.00 20.79 15.76
CA GLN A 315 1.09 19.69 16.74
C GLN A 315 0.40 18.41 16.24
N TYR A 316 -0.78 18.52 15.62
CA TYR A 316 -1.46 17.35 15.05
C TYR A 316 -0.66 16.70 13.92
N ASN A 317 -0.09 17.50 13.01
CA ASN A 317 0.74 16.97 11.93
C ASN A 317 2.03 16.35 12.44
N LEU A 318 2.66 16.93 13.46
CA LEU A 318 3.88 16.40 14.05
C LEU A 318 3.64 15.02 14.68
N ILE A 319 2.57 14.88 15.46
CA ILE A 319 2.20 13.60 16.10
C ILE A 319 1.88 12.53 15.05
N ILE A 320 1.06 12.87 14.04
CA ILE A 320 0.70 11.94 12.97
C ILE A 320 1.94 11.54 12.16
N SER A 321 2.81 12.50 11.82
CA SER A 321 4.03 12.22 11.06
C SER A 321 5.00 11.34 11.84
N PHE A 322 5.17 11.59 13.14
CA PHE A 322 6.02 10.76 14.00
C PHE A 322 5.49 9.33 14.15
N SER A 323 4.17 9.18 14.31
CA SER A 323 3.51 7.87 14.36
C SER A 323 3.70 7.10 13.05
N CYS A 324 3.43 7.74 11.90
CA CYS A 324 3.61 7.14 10.58
C CYS A 324 5.08 6.77 10.32
N PHE A 325 6.01 7.65 10.71
CA PHE A 325 7.44 7.39 10.60
C PHE A 325 7.86 6.18 11.43
N SER A 326 7.40 6.09 12.67
CA SER A 326 7.73 4.97 13.57
C SER A 326 7.19 3.64 13.02
N VAL A 327 5.93 3.61 12.58
CA VAL A 327 5.31 2.43 11.96
C VAL A 327 6.03 2.05 10.67
N GLY A 328 6.36 3.02 9.82
CA GLY A 328 7.09 2.81 8.58
C GLY A 328 8.51 2.26 8.81
N ALA A 329 9.26 2.86 9.73
CA ALA A 329 10.62 2.44 10.08
C ALA A 329 10.65 0.98 10.58
N ILE A 330 9.73 0.61 11.47
CA ILE A 330 9.62 -0.76 11.98
C ILE A 330 9.18 -1.71 10.84
N SER A 331 8.13 -1.35 10.11
CA SER A 331 7.53 -2.24 9.10
C SER A 331 8.48 -2.50 7.92
N TYR A 332 9.06 -1.45 7.33
CA TYR A 332 9.99 -1.60 6.20
C TYR A 332 11.37 -2.07 6.67
N GLY A 333 11.80 -1.68 7.87
CA GLY A 333 13.04 -2.16 8.47
C GLY A 333 13.04 -3.67 8.67
N LEU A 334 11.96 -4.23 9.22
CA LEU A 334 11.78 -5.68 9.35
C LEU A 334 11.63 -6.36 7.98
N MET A 335 10.84 -5.78 7.09
CA MET A 335 10.58 -6.33 5.76
C MET A 335 11.86 -6.51 4.94
N PHE A 336 12.72 -5.49 4.84
CA PHE A 336 13.92 -5.55 4.00
C PHE A 336 15.14 -6.18 4.69
N ASN A 337 15.10 -6.43 5.99
CA ASN A 337 16.12 -7.21 6.70
C ASN A 337 15.73 -8.67 6.95
N LEU A 338 14.62 -9.13 6.38
CA LEU A 338 14.12 -10.49 6.57
C LEU A 338 15.13 -11.56 6.11
N GLU A 339 15.98 -11.26 5.12
CA GLU A 339 17.03 -12.17 4.64
C GLU A 339 18.12 -12.49 5.69
N LYS A 340 18.26 -11.65 6.72
CA LYS A 340 19.25 -11.87 7.80
C LYS A 340 18.75 -12.80 8.89
N ILE A 341 17.45 -13.10 8.90
CA ILE A 341 16.85 -13.97 9.91
C ILE A 341 17.13 -15.42 9.51
N SER A 342 17.65 -16.21 10.45
CA SER A 342 17.88 -17.64 10.25
C SER A 342 16.59 -18.37 9.87
N GLY A 343 16.66 -19.25 8.87
CA GLY A 343 15.54 -20.07 8.42
C GLY A 343 15.29 -19.96 6.92
N SER A 344 14.11 -20.38 6.48
CA SER A 344 13.70 -20.23 5.08
C SER A 344 13.13 -18.83 4.84
N LEU A 345 13.59 -18.17 3.77
CA LEU A 345 13.07 -16.87 3.33
C LEU A 345 11.54 -16.88 3.17
N TYR A 346 11.00 -17.97 2.64
CA TYR A 346 9.56 -18.14 2.41
C TYR A 346 8.76 -18.20 3.71
N ILE A 347 9.23 -19.01 4.67
CA ILE A 347 8.56 -19.17 5.96
C ILE A 347 8.64 -17.89 6.77
N ASN A 348 9.80 -17.23 6.79
CA ASN A 348 9.99 -15.98 7.51
C ASN A 348 9.04 -14.88 6.98
N ALA A 349 8.85 -14.81 5.65
CA ALA A 349 7.96 -13.84 5.04
C ALA A 349 6.48 -14.14 5.34
N ALA A 350 6.09 -15.41 5.31
CA ALA A 350 4.75 -15.85 5.68
C ALA A 350 4.43 -15.59 7.16
N ILE A 351 5.38 -15.85 8.08
CA ILE A 351 5.24 -15.57 9.52
C ILE A 351 5.08 -14.07 9.75
N LEU A 352 5.89 -13.23 9.10
CA LEU A 352 5.77 -11.77 9.21
C LEU A 352 4.37 -11.30 8.78
N GLY A 353 3.86 -11.81 7.67
CA GLY A 353 2.51 -11.53 7.18
C GLY A 353 1.42 -11.96 8.17
N LEU A 354 1.48 -13.22 8.62
CA LEU A 354 0.51 -13.82 9.54
C LEU A 354 0.49 -13.10 10.89
N PHE A 355 1.67 -12.83 11.47
CA PHE A 355 1.79 -12.14 12.75
C PHE A 355 1.18 -10.74 12.69
N ARG A 356 1.52 -9.97 11.64
CA ARG A 356 0.95 -8.62 11.44
C ARG A 356 -0.56 -8.66 11.24
N TYR A 357 -1.07 -9.63 10.47
CA TYR A 357 -2.50 -9.77 10.25
C TYR A 357 -3.24 -10.17 11.52
N ALA A 358 -2.72 -11.14 12.26
CA ALA A 358 -3.29 -11.60 13.53
C ALA A 358 -3.33 -10.45 14.56
N LEU A 359 -2.25 -9.67 14.68
CA LEU A 359 -2.21 -8.51 15.56
C LEU A 359 -3.29 -7.47 15.22
N ASN A 360 -3.44 -7.14 13.93
CA ASN A 360 -4.48 -6.21 13.46
C ASN A 360 -5.90 -6.73 13.76
N MET A 361 -6.14 -8.02 13.56
CA MET A 361 -7.44 -8.64 13.86
C MET A 361 -7.72 -8.66 15.37
N LEU A 362 -6.72 -8.96 16.21
CA LEU A 362 -6.86 -8.92 17.66
C LEU A 362 -7.20 -7.52 18.15
N ILE A 363 -6.56 -6.48 17.62
CA ILE A 363 -6.88 -5.08 17.94
C ILE A 363 -8.31 -4.73 17.52
N ALA A 364 -8.75 -5.16 16.33
CA ALA A 364 -10.12 -4.88 15.88
C ALA A 364 -11.18 -5.61 16.71
N VAL A 365 -10.91 -6.86 17.12
CA VAL A 365 -11.77 -7.61 18.04
C VAL A 365 -11.78 -6.94 19.42
N ALA A 366 -10.64 -6.51 19.92
CA ALA A 366 -10.53 -5.81 21.20
C ALA A 366 -11.31 -4.48 21.20
N ASP A 367 -11.24 -3.67 20.12
CA ASP A 367 -12.04 -2.44 19.97
C ASP A 367 -13.55 -2.73 19.95
N HIS A 368 -13.96 -3.89 19.37
CA HIS A 368 -15.35 -4.30 19.35
C HIS A 368 -15.89 -4.70 20.74
N PHE A 369 -15.14 -5.49 21.49
CA PHE A 369 -15.56 -6.01 22.80
C PHE A 369 -15.35 -5.00 23.93
N PHE A 370 -14.21 -4.31 23.95
CA PHE A 370 -13.85 -3.39 25.02
C PHE A 370 -14.09 -1.94 24.61
N LYS A 371 -15.34 -1.47 24.75
CA LYS A 371 -15.64 -0.01 24.67
C LYS A 371 -14.81 0.83 25.65
N CYS A 372 -14.29 0.21 26.72
CA CYS A 372 -13.40 0.79 27.72
C CYS A 372 -11.92 0.82 27.29
N ILE A 373 -11.47 -0.01 26.35
CA ILE A 373 -10.25 0.27 25.56
C ILE A 373 -10.68 1.27 24.50
N GLY A 374 -11.16 2.42 24.95
CA GLY A 374 -11.78 3.36 24.06
C GLY A 374 -10.76 3.81 23.01
N ARG A 375 -11.26 4.19 21.83
CA ARG A 375 -10.65 5.23 20.96
C ARG A 375 -10.06 6.41 21.74
N LYS A 376 -10.49 6.62 22.99
CA LYS A 376 -9.92 7.53 23.97
C LYS A 376 -8.60 7.04 24.55
N ILE A 377 -8.45 5.80 25.04
CA ILE A 377 -7.30 5.32 25.82
C ILE A 377 -6.07 4.97 24.98
N LEU A 378 -6.21 4.38 23.78
CA LEU A 378 -5.04 4.14 22.91
C LEU A 378 -4.39 5.45 22.41
N CYS A 379 -5.15 6.55 22.34
CA CYS A 379 -4.62 7.91 22.14
C CYS A 379 -4.52 8.76 23.42
N SER A 380 -5.00 8.27 24.58
CA SER A 380 -5.02 9.01 25.86
C SER A 380 -3.87 8.57 26.74
N ASN A 381 -2.68 8.80 26.24
CA ASN A 381 -1.69 9.46 27.10
C ASN A 381 -1.54 10.96 26.79
N ILE A 382 -2.36 11.56 25.90
CA ILE A 382 -2.46 13.01 25.76
C ILE A 382 -3.93 13.44 25.60
N ASN A 383 -4.40 14.24 26.55
CA ASN A 383 -5.75 14.79 26.69
C ASN A 383 -6.38 15.31 25.38
N LEU A 384 -7.16 14.49 24.66
CA LEU A 384 -7.96 14.93 23.51
C LEU A 384 -9.35 14.28 23.49
N ARG A 385 -10.26 14.81 24.33
CA ARG A 385 -11.71 14.44 24.37
C ARG A 385 -12.49 14.72 23.07
N TYR A 386 -11.87 15.27 22.03
CA TYR A 386 -12.52 15.73 20.79
C TYR A 386 -12.08 15.02 19.50
N VAL A 387 -11.26 13.97 19.59
CA VAL A 387 -10.83 13.13 18.45
C VAL A 387 -11.95 12.13 18.06
N ARG A 388 -13.17 12.63 17.86
CA ARG A 388 -14.37 11.79 17.69
C ARG A 388 -14.61 11.32 16.25
N SER A 389 -13.88 11.81 15.24
CA SER A 389 -14.23 11.49 13.84
C SER A 389 -13.13 11.50 12.78
N ARG A 390 -11.87 11.88 13.08
CA ARG A 390 -10.87 12.11 12.01
C ARG A 390 -9.43 11.59 12.23
N CYS A 391 -9.08 11.02 13.39
CA CYS A 391 -7.69 10.51 13.59
C CYS A 391 -7.49 9.02 13.25
N LEU A 392 -8.49 8.31 12.71
CA LEU A 392 -8.27 6.96 12.17
C LEU A 392 -7.56 6.97 10.79
N LEU A 393 -7.07 8.13 10.36
CA LEU A 393 -6.70 8.41 8.98
C LEU A 393 -5.34 7.88 8.52
N LEU A 394 -4.43 7.40 9.38
CA LEU A 394 -3.12 6.91 8.91
C LEU A 394 -2.51 5.87 9.87
N GLU A 395 -2.95 4.62 9.77
CA GLU A 395 -2.23 3.45 10.33
C GLU A 395 -2.30 2.30 9.33
#